data_AF-A0A1H6IYE3-F1
#
_entry.id   AF-A0A1H6IYE3-F1
#
_cell.length_a   1.000
_cell.length_b   1.000
_cell.length_c   1.000
_cell.angle_alpha   90.00
_cell.angle_beta   90.00
_cell.angle_gamma   90.00
#
_symmetry.space_group_name_H-M   'P 1'
#
loop_
_entity.id
_entity.type
_entity.pdbx_description
1 polymer ?
#
loop_
_entity_poly.entity_id
_entity_poly.type
_entity_poly.pdbx_seq_one_letter_code
_entity_poly.pdbx_strand_id
1 'polypeptide(L)'
;MPKKILYCLTLLICFSGYSQKVTLYKQFYGSYDFTMMGNTLNKQANGDPNSCEVLTESSAPLNLSENKPVVAAYLYWSGNGSEKEADLNVKLNGIEVTSERTNYIYLDIDKKYAYFSAFADVTNIVKQFGRGEYTLSDLDLRKHIAKYCGGNYVGWSVVVVYNDADIENNLVGIYDGFESLDEGNPMVNILLDGFRITNAANSKIAFLAWEGDANLSIGEELRINNKIVSNALNPPNNAFNGTNTYTGSTELWNMDLDLYELSDFVEVDDTSLDIKMTTAADVVLINTIVLSVYSVFPDATTFINSYQNYCYQQIVDIEYIVANYKGNHPLKANTPVAFYIDDELIETTETEEEIGIGQQATYNVTLNIPKKFGYRFDLVVSVDDTGNKKGIVYEIDEENNTSQMHINLVKDCPIQKGVSANFDGMNDGFDLSVYQPNELRIYNRYGTEVFTFGKGYTNQWAGQDKNGRELPTGTYYYVFTTRFETFSGYVYLIKEL
;
A
#
# COMPACT_ATOMS: atom_id res chain seq x y z
N MET A 1 -16.44 -57.87 10.35
CA MET A 1 -15.68 -56.85 11.10
C MET A 1 -14.23 -56.84 10.62
N PRO A 2 -13.83 -55.91 9.75
CA PRO A 2 -12.41 -55.63 9.53
C PRO A 2 -12.01 -54.34 10.29
N LYS A 3 -11.01 -54.46 11.18
CA LYS A 3 -10.38 -53.31 11.85
C LYS A 3 -9.58 -52.51 10.82
N LYS A 4 -9.94 -51.24 10.62
CA LYS A 4 -9.11 -50.26 9.91
C LYS A 4 -7.99 -49.82 10.86
N ILE A 5 -6.74 -50.12 10.50
CA ILE A 5 -5.54 -49.56 11.12
C ILE A 5 -5.29 -48.22 10.44
N LEU A 6 -5.36 -47.14 11.23
CA LEU A 6 -5.03 -45.79 10.80
C LEU A 6 -3.53 -45.59 11.02
N TYR A 7 -2.74 -45.53 9.94
CA TYR A 7 -1.35 -45.10 10.00
C TYR A 7 -1.34 -43.56 10.09
N CYS A 8 -0.97 -43.04 11.25
CA CYS A 8 -0.68 -41.62 11.42
C CYS A 8 0.76 -41.39 10.93
N LEU A 9 0.90 -40.76 9.77
CA LEU A 9 2.20 -40.37 9.21
C LEU A 9 2.62 -39.05 9.86
N THR A 10 3.44 -39.12 10.92
CA THR A 10 4.11 -37.93 11.45
C THR A 10 5.16 -37.47 10.46
N LEU A 11 4.88 -36.37 9.76
CA LEU A 11 5.84 -35.70 8.89
C LEU A 11 6.87 -34.99 9.78
N LEU A 12 8.02 -35.62 10.00
CA LEU A 12 9.16 -34.97 10.64
C LEU A 12 9.80 -34.04 9.60
N ILE A 13 9.49 -32.74 9.66
CA ILE A 13 10.16 -31.73 8.85
C ILE A 13 11.50 -31.44 9.53
N CYS A 14 12.59 -32.02 9.03
CA CYS A 14 13.93 -31.56 9.36
C CYS A 14 14.17 -30.22 8.67
N PHE A 15 14.05 -29.12 9.41
CA PHE A 15 14.59 -27.84 8.99
C PHE A 15 16.12 -27.90 9.13
N SER A 16 16.84 -28.06 8.02
CA SER A 16 18.25 -27.72 7.95
C SER A 16 18.36 -26.19 7.94
N GLY A 17 18.72 -25.61 9.09
CA GLY A 17 18.89 -24.17 9.26
C GLY A 17 20.21 -23.70 8.62
N TYR A 18 20.11 -23.01 7.49
CA TYR A 18 21.20 -22.24 6.93
C TYR A 18 21.04 -20.78 7.37
N SER A 19 22.14 -20.01 7.43
CA SER A 19 22.10 -18.56 7.60
C SER A 19 21.09 -17.92 6.64
N GLN A 20 20.23 -17.06 7.20
CA GLN A 20 19.16 -16.39 6.48
C GLN A 20 19.58 -14.96 6.17
N LYS A 21 19.44 -14.53 4.92
CA LYS A 21 19.60 -13.12 4.58
C LYS A 21 18.61 -12.24 5.36
N VAL A 22 19.05 -11.07 5.78
CA VAL A 22 18.18 -10.05 6.35
C VAL A 22 17.22 -9.60 5.26
N THR A 23 15.94 -9.89 5.46
CA THR A 23 14.87 -9.65 4.48
C THR A 23 13.62 -9.17 5.20
N LEU A 24 12.68 -8.57 4.47
CA LEU A 24 11.45 -8.08 5.07
C LEU A 24 10.66 -9.22 5.72
N TYR A 25 10.47 -9.15 7.04
CA TYR A 25 9.64 -10.08 7.79
C TYR A 25 8.20 -9.59 7.88
N LYS A 26 7.99 -8.31 8.27
CA LYS A 26 6.65 -7.78 8.50
C LYS A 26 6.57 -6.27 8.39
N GLN A 27 5.40 -5.77 7.95
CA GLN A 27 5.08 -4.35 7.86
C GLN A 27 3.82 -4.01 8.66
N PHE A 28 3.78 -2.80 9.19
CA PHE A 28 2.64 -2.21 9.88
C PHE A 28 2.35 -0.84 9.27
N TYR A 29 1.10 -0.62 8.86
CA TYR A 29 0.62 0.64 8.26
C TYR A 29 -0.41 1.31 9.16
N GLY A 30 -0.23 2.60 9.43
CA GLY A 30 -1.10 3.38 10.32
C GLY A 30 -0.24 4.19 11.29
N SER A 31 -0.83 4.78 12.33
CA SER A 31 -0.05 5.49 13.35
C SER A 31 0.67 4.50 14.28
N TYR A 32 1.76 3.90 13.80
CA TYR A 32 2.53 2.91 14.53
C TYR A 32 3.97 3.37 14.69
N ASP A 33 4.53 3.16 15.87
CA ASP A 33 5.95 3.37 16.06
C ASP A 33 6.56 2.15 16.75
N PHE A 34 7.88 2.15 16.88
CA PHE A 34 8.60 1.06 17.50
C PHE A 34 9.57 1.56 18.57
N THR A 35 9.90 0.64 19.46
CA THR A 35 11.00 0.72 20.41
C THR A 35 11.64 -0.65 20.55
N MET A 36 12.84 -0.70 21.10
CA MET A 36 13.52 -1.96 21.38
C MET A 36 14.05 -1.95 22.81
N MET A 37 14.15 -3.15 23.38
CA MET A 37 14.79 -3.39 24.67
C MET A 37 15.59 -4.67 24.57
N GLY A 38 16.64 -4.81 25.37
CA GLY A 38 17.46 -6.01 25.35
C GLY A 38 18.65 -5.86 26.28
N ASN A 39 19.32 -6.98 26.55
CA ASN A 39 20.53 -6.98 27.35
C ASN A 39 21.45 -8.14 26.96
N THR A 40 22.74 -7.95 27.22
CA THR A 40 23.75 -9.01 27.11
C THR A 40 23.67 -9.95 28.32
N LEU A 41 24.17 -11.16 28.17
CA LEU A 41 24.45 -12.10 29.27
C LEU A 41 25.95 -12.28 29.48
N ASN A 42 26.79 -11.59 28.71
CA ASN A 42 28.22 -11.50 28.98
C ASN A 42 28.47 -10.74 30.28
N LYS A 43 29.59 -11.04 30.96
CA LYS A 43 30.04 -10.31 32.16
C LYS A 43 31.11 -9.24 31.88
N GLN A 44 31.62 -9.23 30.66
CA GLN A 44 32.64 -8.33 30.14
C GLN A 44 32.69 -8.48 28.61
N ALA A 45 33.38 -7.56 27.92
CA ALA A 45 33.60 -7.62 26.49
C ALA A 45 34.34 -8.90 26.04
N ASN A 46 34.26 -9.20 24.74
CA ASN A 46 35.11 -10.22 24.09
C ASN A 46 36.56 -9.67 23.97
N GLY A 47 37.49 -10.47 23.45
CA GLY A 47 38.90 -10.13 23.27
C GLY A 47 39.85 -10.67 24.34
N ASP A 48 39.41 -10.92 25.58
CA ASP A 48 40.22 -11.62 26.59
C ASP A 48 40.03 -13.15 26.47
N PRO A 49 41.07 -13.95 26.14
CA PRO A 49 40.97 -15.41 26.05
C PRO A 49 40.53 -16.11 27.34
N ASN A 50 40.56 -15.42 28.49
CA ASN A 50 40.06 -15.93 29.77
C ASN A 50 38.60 -15.55 30.05
N SER A 51 37.98 -14.73 29.18
CA SER A 51 36.56 -14.42 29.22
C SER A 51 35.79 -15.68 28.81
N CYS A 52 35.27 -16.41 29.80
CA CYS A 52 34.56 -17.67 29.59
C CYS A 52 33.23 -17.73 30.36
N GLU A 53 32.91 -16.68 31.12
CA GLU A 53 31.75 -16.66 31.99
C GLU A 53 30.60 -15.90 31.35
N VAL A 54 29.45 -16.57 31.26
CA VAL A 54 28.19 -15.99 30.82
C VAL A 54 27.14 -16.24 31.89
N LEU A 55 26.23 -15.28 32.02
CA LEU A 55 25.03 -15.38 32.84
C LEU A 55 24.02 -16.30 32.16
N THR A 56 22.98 -16.70 32.90
CA THR A 56 21.83 -17.44 32.35
C THR A 56 20.55 -16.60 32.32
N GLU A 57 20.64 -15.37 32.81
CA GLU A 57 19.56 -14.39 32.82
C GLU A 57 20.11 -12.97 32.82
N SER A 58 19.34 -12.05 32.24
CA SER A 58 19.56 -10.60 32.35
C SER A 58 18.24 -9.86 32.13
N SER A 59 18.20 -8.59 32.55
CA SER A 59 16.98 -7.78 32.52
C SER A 59 17.18 -6.49 31.74
N ALA A 60 16.09 -5.99 31.14
CA ALA A 60 16.05 -4.69 30.46
C ALA A 60 14.68 -4.00 30.68
N PRO A 61 14.65 -2.67 30.82
CA PRO A 61 13.39 -1.92 30.90
C PRO A 61 12.72 -1.78 29.53
N LEU A 62 11.40 -2.04 29.49
CA LEU A 62 10.53 -1.51 28.45
C LEU A 62 10.03 -0.12 28.85
N ASN A 63 10.66 0.91 28.32
CA ASN A 63 10.24 2.30 28.48
C ASN A 63 9.18 2.65 27.42
N LEU A 64 7.90 2.45 27.78
CA LEU A 64 6.75 2.81 26.94
C LEU A 64 5.73 3.61 27.77
N SER A 65 5.16 4.67 27.20
CA SER A 65 4.14 5.47 27.88
C SER A 65 2.79 4.72 27.93
N GLU A 66 1.94 5.02 28.93
CA GLU A 66 0.71 4.24 29.19
C GLU A 66 -0.31 4.25 28.04
N ASN A 67 -0.26 5.26 27.18
CA ASN A 67 -1.23 5.45 26.09
C ASN A 67 -0.78 4.86 24.76
N LYS A 68 0.22 3.97 24.74
CA LYS A 68 0.78 3.38 23.53
C LYS A 68 0.54 1.86 23.52
N PRO A 69 -0.63 1.39 23.05
CA PRO A 69 -0.94 -0.02 23.12
C PRO A 69 -0.03 -0.83 22.20
N VAL A 70 0.55 -1.90 22.74
CA VAL A 70 1.42 -2.81 21.99
C VAL A 70 0.60 -3.53 20.93
N VAL A 71 1.13 -3.58 19.71
CA VAL A 71 0.52 -4.21 18.55
C VAL A 71 1.20 -5.55 18.28
N ALA A 72 2.53 -5.55 18.29
CA ALA A 72 3.37 -6.72 18.11
C ALA A 72 4.64 -6.63 18.96
N ALA A 73 5.19 -7.78 19.34
CA ALA A 73 6.52 -7.85 19.94
C ALA A 73 7.24 -9.14 19.52
N TYR A 74 8.51 -9.01 19.14
CA TYR A 74 9.33 -10.12 18.63
C TYR A 74 10.61 -10.26 19.42
N LEU A 75 10.82 -11.42 20.03
CA LEU A 75 12.00 -11.75 20.80
C LEU A 75 13.04 -12.38 19.88
N TYR A 76 14.27 -11.85 19.96
CA TYR A 76 15.47 -12.41 19.38
C TYR A 76 16.43 -12.77 20.51
N TRP A 77 17.04 -13.94 20.45
CA TRP A 77 18.16 -14.29 21.33
C TRP A 77 19.20 -15.07 20.56
N SER A 78 20.46 -14.91 20.96
CA SER A 78 21.58 -15.34 20.15
C SER A 78 22.82 -15.61 21.01
N GLY A 79 23.72 -16.44 20.51
CA GLY A 79 25.01 -16.71 21.14
C GLY A 79 25.83 -17.78 20.41
N ASN A 80 26.97 -18.15 20.97
CA ASN A 80 27.79 -19.22 20.40
C ASN A 80 27.14 -20.60 20.61
N GLY A 81 27.12 -21.40 19.55
CA GLY A 81 26.63 -22.77 19.58
C GLY A 81 26.32 -23.30 18.19
N SER A 82 26.69 -24.55 17.96
CA SER A 82 26.17 -25.33 16.83
C SER A 82 24.70 -25.72 17.03
N GLU A 83 24.09 -26.31 16.01
CA GLU A 83 22.70 -26.82 16.05
C GLU A 83 22.40 -27.76 17.24
N LYS A 84 23.41 -28.42 17.79
CA LYS A 84 23.25 -29.32 18.95
C LYS A 84 23.50 -28.65 20.29
N GLU A 85 24.11 -27.47 20.27
CA GLU A 85 24.52 -26.70 21.45
C GLU A 85 23.58 -25.52 21.71
N ALA A 86 22.94 -24.99 20.66
CA ALA A 86 22.02 -23.86 20.75
C ALA A 86 20.88 -24.12 21.73
N ASP A 87 20.63 -23.13 22.60
CA ASP A 87 19.49 -23.16 23.50
C ASP A 87 18.29 -22.48 22.86
N LEU A 88 17.27 -23.28 22.54
CA LEU A 88 16.09 -22.86 21.80
C LEU A 88 14.86 -22.67 22.69
N ASN A 89 15.03 -22.81 24.02
CA ASN A 89 13.95 -22.62 24.98
C ASN A 89 14.43 -21.69 26.09
N VAL A 90 13.74 -20.57 26.24
CA VAL A 90 14.05 -19.53 27.22
C VAL A 90 12.78 -19.14 27.96
N LYS A 91 12.91 -18.30 28.98
CA LYS A 91 11.75 -17.67 29.63
C LYS A 91 11.83 -16.17 29.50
N LEU A 92 10.72 -15.55 29.10
CA LEU A 92 10.53 -14.11 29.18
C LEU A 92 9.52 -13.80 30.29
N ASN A 93 9.97 -13.11 31.35
CA ASN A 93 9.19 -12.85 32.57
C ASN A 93 8.59 -14.14 33.18
N GLY A 94 9.37 -15.22 33.16
CA GLY A 94 8.97 -16.53 33.69
C GLY A 94 8.01 -17.32 32.81
N ILE A 95 7.59 -16.79 31.65
CA ILE A 95 6.77 -17.53 30.67
C ILE A 95 7.71 -18.22 29.68
N GLU A 96 7.51 -19.52 29.47
CA GLU A 96 8.25 -20.34 28.52
C GLU A 96 8.08 -19.80 27.09
N VAL A 97 9.19 -19.67 26.37
CA VAL A 97 9.27 -19.27 24.97
C VAL A 97 10.18 -20.26 24.23
N THR A 98 9.62 -20.93 23.23
CA THR A 98 10.38 -21.80 22.33
C THR A 98 10.61 -21.09 21.00
N SER A 99 11.80 -21.26 20.43
CA SER A 99 12.15 -20.71 19.12
C SER A 99 11.17 -21.19 18.02
N GLU A 100 10.59 -20.24 17.30
CA GLU A 100 9.77 -20.48 16.11
C GLU A 100 10.62 -20.54 14.84
N ARG A 101 11.74 -19.82 14.85
CA ARG A 101 12.71 -19.78 13.76
C ARG A 101 14.12 -19.70 14.32
N THR A 102 15.02 -20.50 13.75
CA THR A 102 16.41 -20.58 14.16
C THR A 102 17.34 -20.48 12.95
N ASN A 103 18.43 -19.73 13.10
CA ASN A 103 19.48 -19.54 12.12
C ASN A 103 20.82 -19.99 12.70
N TYR A 104 21.71 -20.50 11.86
CA TYR A 104 23.05 -20.94 12.24
C TYR A 104 24.11 -20.40 11.27
N ILE A 105 25.24 -19.96 11.82
CA ILE A 105 26.43 -19.53 11.07
C ILE A 105 27.65 -20.28 11.58
N TYR A 106 28.54 -20.64 10.65
CA TYR A 106 29.89 -21.11 10.96
C TYR A 106 30.89 -20.23 10.20
N LEU A 107 31.84 -19.62 10.89
CA LEU A 107 32.80 -18.68 10.29
C LEU A 107 34.12 -19.34 9.85
N ASP A 108 34.26 -20.64 10.11
CA ASP A 108 35.42 -21.43 9.69
C ASP A 108 35.02 -22.72 8.97
N ILE A 109 35.89 -23.17 8.06
CA ILE A 109 35.70 -24.38 7.25
C ILE A 109 35.57 -25.62 8.16
N ASP A 110 36.26 -25.63 9.29
CA ASP A 110 36.25 -26.73 10.27
C ASP A 110 35.04 -26.69 11.21
N LYS A 111 34.14 -25.71 11.06
CA LYS A 111 32.92 -25.51 11.87
C LYS A 111 33.18 -25.45 13.37
N LYS A 112 34.31 -24.88 13.77
CA LYS A 112 34.70 -24.67 15.16
C LYS A 112 33.99 -23.46 15.77
N TYR A 113 33.81 -22.38 15.02
CA TYR A 113 33.18 -21.14 15.45
C TYR A 113 31.74 -21.10 14.96
N ALA A 114 30.84 -21.58 15.81
CA ALA A 114 29.43 -21.74 15.51
C ALA A 114 28.60 -20.73 16.30
N TYR A 115 27.59 -20.21 15.64
CA TYR A 115 26.71 -19.17 16.17
C TYR A 115 25.27 -19.51 15.83
N PHE A 116 24.35 -19.16 16.73
CA PHE A 116 22.92 -19.30 16.48
C PHE A 116 22.18 -18.02 16.77
N SER A 117 21.07 -17.82 16.07
CA SER A 117 20.04 -16.84 16.40
C SER A 117 18.69 -17.52 16.42
N ALA A 118 17.87 -17.16 17.38
CA ALA A 118 16.54 -17.70 17.58
C ALA A 118 15.52 -16.55 17.69
N PHE A 119 14.32 -16.82 17.19
CA PHE A 119 13.22 -15.87 17.12
C PHE A 119 11.92 -16.47 17.67
N ALA A 120 11.10 -15.65 18.31
CA ALA A 120 9.71 -15.99 18.65
C ALA A 120 8.80 -14.75 18.70
N ASP A 121 7.52 -14.92 18.38
CA ASP A 121 6.50 -13.89 18.61
C ASP A 121 6.07 -13.90 20.09
N VAL A 122 6.46 -12.85 20.82
CA VAL A 122 6.16 -12.67 22.25
C VAL A 122 5.11 -11.60 22.49
N THR A 123 4.33 -11.23 21.46
CA THR A 123 3.32 -10.17 21.51
C THR A 123 2.38 -10.32 22.71
N ASN A 124 1.93 -11.55 22.99
CA ASN A 124 1.00 -11.81 24.09
C ASN A 124 1.65 -11.62 25.47
N ILE A 125 2.94 -11.95 25.61
CA ILE A 125 3.70 -11.75 26.84
C ILE A 125 3.86 -10.24 27.08
N VAL A 126 4.29 -9.50 26.06
CA VAL A 126 4.52 -8.05 26.19
C VAL A 126 3.20 -7.29 26.41
N LYS A 127 2.10 -7.70 25.77
CA LYS A 127 0.75 -7.16 26.06
C LYS A 127 0.28 -7.44 27.49
N GLN A 128 0.64 -8.60 28.04
CA GLN A 128 0.26 -9.00 29.39
C GLN A 128 1.01 -8.20 30.46
N PHE A 129 2.33 -8.05 30.32
CA PHE A 129 3.16 -7.38 31.33
C PHE A 129 3.23 -5.87 31.15
N GLY A 130 3.06 -5.36 29.93
CA GLY A 130 3.11 -3.92 29.63
C GLY A 130 4.50 -3.33 29.87
N ARG A 131 4.56 -2.05 30.20
CA ARG A 131 5.83 -1.37 30.55
C ARG A 131 6.43 -1.91 31.85
N GLY A 132 7.75 -1.87 31.97
CA GLY A 132 8.46 -2.31 33.17
C GLY A 132 9.70 -3.13 32.85
N GLU A 133 10.26 -3.77 33.87
CA GLU A 133 11.42 -4.64 33.71
C GLU A 133 11.02 -5.97 33.06
N TYR A 134 11.75 -6.34 32.01
CA TYR A 134 11.68 -7.65 31.39
C TYR A 134 12.94 -8.44 31.70
N THR A 135 12.78 -9.68 32.15
CA THR A 135 13.88 -10.60 32.43
C THR A 135 13.80 -11.77 31.46
N LEU A 136 14.84 -11.92 30.65
CA LEU A 136 15.08 -13.17 29.94
C LEU A 136 15.88 -14.09 30.87
N SER A 137 15.44 -15.34 30.99
CA SER A 137 16.06 -16.34 31.85
C SER A 137 16.09 -17.71 31.16
N ASP A 138 16.82 -18.65 31.74
CA ASP A 138 17.04 -20.02 31.25
C ASP A 138 17.78 -20.12 29.91
N LEU A 139 18.41 -19.04 29.41
CA LEU A 139 19.36 -19.12 28.29
C LEU A 139 20.72 -19.61 28.81
N ASP A 140 20.98 -20.93 28.75
CA ASP A 140 22.16 -21.53 29.41
C ASP A 140 23.15 -22.16 28.44
N LEU A 141 24.18 -21.39 28.07
CA LEU A 141 25.26 -21.83 27.18
C LEU A 141 26.52 -22.31 27.93
N ARG A 142 26.49 -22.37 29.27
CA ARG A 142 27.69 -22.63 30.09
C ARG A 142 28.34 -23.99 29.84
N LYS A 143 27.59 -24.96 29.31
CA LYS A 143 28.10 -26.31 29.01
C LYS A 143 29.16 -26.31 27.90
N HIS A 144 29.09 -25.38 26.96
CA HIS A 144 29.96 -25.34 25.78
C HIS A 144 30.65 -23.99 25.55
N ILE A 145 30.27 -22.93 26.27
CA ILE A 145 30.82 -21.58 26.06
C ILE A 145 32.34 -21.52 26.21
N ALA A 146 32.93 -22.39 27.04
CA ALA A 146 34.37 -22.46 27.24
C ALA A 146 35.17 -22.78 25.96
N LYS A 147 34.54 -23.36 24.94
CA LYS A 147 35.13 -23.56 23.60
C LYS A 147 35.37 -22.24 22.85
N TYR A 148 34.62 -21.21 23.20
CA TYR A 148 34.52 -19.93 22.50
C TYR A 148 35.15 -18.76 23.29
N CYS A 149 35.89 -19.03 24.37
CA CYS A 149 36.44 -17.97 25.21
C CYS A 149 37.25 -16.94 24.43
N GLY A 150 37.07 -15.67 24.77
CA GLY A 150 37.66 -14.53 24.08
C GLY A 150 36.95 -14.11 22.80
N GLY A 151 36.03 -14.91 22.28
CA GLY A 151 35.10 -14.55 21.20
C GLY A 151 33.70 -15.06 21.52
N ASN A 152 33.35 -15.03 22.81
CA ASN A 152 32.06 -15.50 23.29
C ASN A 152 31.07 -14.35 23.38
N TYR A 153 29.84 -14.58 22.95
CA TYR A 153 28.71 -13.68 23.18
C TYR A 153 27.43 -14.45 23.45
N VAL A 154 26.55 -13.80 24.21
CA VAL A 154 25.19 -14.26 24.51
C VAL A 154 24.32 -13.03 24.77
N GLY A 155 23.17 -12.91 24.13
CA GLY A 155 22.29 -11.76 24.31
C GLY A 155 20.87 -11.97 23.84
N TRP A 156 20.01 -11.01 24.16
CA TRP A 156 18.61 -10.99 23.72
C TRP A 156 18.10 -9.57 23.49
N SER A 157 17.10 -9.45 22.63
CA SER A 157 16.40 -8.20 22.35
C SER A 157 14.94 -8.47 21.98
N VAL A 158 14.07 -7.52 22.31
CA VAL A 158 12.68 -7.51 21.89
C VAL A 158 12.42 -6.25 21.07
N VAL A 159 11.98 -6.44 19.83
CA VAL A 159 11.38 -5.36 19.03
C VAL A 159 9.93 -5.24 19.43
N VAL A 160 9.49 -4.05 19.85
CA VAL A 160 8.10 -3.77 20.23
C VAL A 160 7.53 -2.73 19.27
N VAL A 161 6.45 -3.09 18.57
CA VAL A 161 5.66 -2.16 17.75
C VAL A 161 4.41 -1.80 18.52
N TYR A 162 4.12 -0.51 18.63
CA TYR A 162 2.99 0.04 19.36
C TYR A 162 2.21 1.04 18.51
N ASN A 163 0.92 1.20 18.81
CA ASN A 163 0.13 2.28 18.24
C ASN A 163 0.41 3.58 18.98
N ASP A 164 0.55 4.64 18.21
CA ASP A 164 0.80 5.98 18.70
C ASP A 164 -0.16 6.95 18.01
N ALA A 165 -1.27 7.30 18.65
CA ALA A 165 -2.26 8.21 18.08
C ALA A 165 -1.78 9.67 17.95
N ASP A 166 -0.60 10.00 18.50
CA ASP A 166 -0.03 11.36 18.46
C ASP A 166 0.88 11.56 17.24
N ILE A 167 1.19 10.51 16.48
CA ILE A 167 1.93 10.59 15.21
C ILE A 167 1.00 10.40 14.01
N GLU A 168 1.41 10.98 12.88
CA GLU A 168 0.75 10.72 11.60
C GLU A 168 0.90 9.24 11.23
N ASN A 169 0.06 8.79 10.29
CA ASN A 169 0.26 7.46 9.75
C ASN A 169 1.67 7.33 9.16
N ASN A 170 2.26 6.16 9.34
CA ASN A 170 3.57 5.83 8.83
C ASN A 170 3.63 4.33 8.53
N LEU A 171 4.81 3.89 8.10
CA LEU A 171 5.14 2.51 7.88
C LEU A 171 6.23 2.10 8.87
N VAL A 172 5.97 1.05 9.65
CA VAL A 172 6.99 0.33 10.40
C VAL A 172 7.30 -0.98 9.68
N GLY A 173 8.52 -1.14 9.18
CA GLY A 173 9.03 -2.36 8.56
C GLY A 173 10.05 -3.06 9.46
N ILE A 174 9.86 -4.36 9.70
CA ILE A 174 10.82 -5.21 10.40
C ILE A 174 11.47 -6.12 9.38
N TYR A 175 12.79 -6.03 9.30
CA TYR A 175 13.63 -6.88 8.48
C TYR A 175 14.46 -7.73 9.41
N ASP A 176 14.43 -9.04 9.22
CA ASP A 176 15.19 -9.96 10.06
C ASP A 176 15.88 -11.06 9.24
N GLY A 177 16.91 -11.61 9.84
CA GLY A 177 17.78 -12.63 9.27
C GLY A 177 18.90 -12.97 10.25
N PHE A 178 20.01 -13.45 9.74
CA PHE A 178 21.23 -13.66 10.50
C PHE A 178 22.40 -13.73 9.50
N GLU A 179 23.05 -12.60 9.27
CA GLU A 179 24.18 -12.43 8.34
C GLU A 179 25.44 -12.04 9.10
N SER A 180 26.60 -12.43 8.60
CA SER A 180 27.89 -12.14 9.20
C SER A 180 28.78 -11.31 8.27
N LEU A 181 29.59 -10.45 8.86
CA LEU A 181 30.75 -9.82 8.23
C LEU A 181 32.01 -10.14 9.06
N ASP A 182 33.12 -10.39 8.37
CA ASP A 182 34.44 -10.69 8.95
C ASP A 182 35.56 -10.30 7.94
N GLU A 183 36.84 -10.55 8.26
CA GLU A 183 37.96 -10.25 7.34
C GLU A 183 37.81 -10.95 5.97
N GLY A 184 37.22 -12.15 5.93
CA GLY A 184 37.02 -12.94 4.71
C GLY A 184 35.84 -12.47 3.87
N ASN A 185 34.82 -11.90 4.51
CA ASN A 185 33.60 -11.36 3.93
C ASN A 185 33.32 -9.98 4.54
N PRO A 186 34.10 -8.96 4.14
CA PRO A 186 34.20 -7.68 4.86
C PRO A 186 33.02 -6.73 4.62
N MET A 187 31.95 -7.20 3.96
CA MET A 187 30.85 -6.34 3.55
C MET A 187 29.54 -7.11 3.47
N VAL A 188 28.50 -6.52 4.06
CA VAL A 188 27.10 -6.86 3.85
C VAL A 188 26.37 -5.65 3.26
N ASN A 189 25.51 -5.87 2.28
CA ASN A 189 24.69 -4.85 1.65
C ASN A 189 23.24 -5.30 1.61
N ILE A 190 22.35 -4.53 2.24
CA ILE A 190 20.92 -4.83 2.36
C ILE A 190 20.14 -3.68 1.74
N LEU A 191 19.27 -4.00 0.79
CA LEU A 191 18.34 -3.03 0.21
C LEU A 191 17.00 -3.15 0.95
N LEU A 192 16.55 -2.04 1.53
CA LEU A 192 15.20 -1.91 2.09
C LEU A 192 14.32 -1.21 1.06
N ASP A 193 13.15 -1.73 0.75
CA ASP A 193 12.21 -1.17 -0.23
C ASP A 193 10.75 -1.38 0.20
N GLY A 194 9.80 -1.08 -0.70
CA GLY A 194 8.37 -1.23 -0.42
C GLY A 194 7.75 -0.07 0.35
N PHE A 195 8.34 1.12 0.23
CA PHE A 195 7.84 2.38 0.78
C PHE A 195 8.13 3.53 -0.17
N ARG A 196 7.56 4.70 0.13
CA ARG A 196 7.96 5.96 -0.48
C ARG A 196 7.93 7.04 0.58
N ILE A 197 9.05 7.71 0.79
CA ILE A 197 9.18 8.69 1.87
C ILE A 197 8.42 9.97 1.50
N THR A 198 7.45 10.33 2.32
CA THR A 198 6.67 11.57 2.21
C THR A 198 7.18 12.65 3.16
N ASN A 199 7.86 12.26 4.24
CA ASN A 199 8.49 13.16 5.19
C ASN A 199 9.76 12.53 5.81
N ALA A 200 10.92 13.12 5.52
CA ALA A 200 12.21 12.64 6.00
C ALA A 200 12.46 12.92 7.50
N ALA A 201 11.90 14.02 8.05
CA ALA A 201 12.29 14.57 9.35
C ALA A 201 11.95 13.66 10.54
N ASN A 202 10.95 12.80 10.40
CA ASN A 202 10.46 11.93 11.47
C ASN A 202 10.75 10.44 11.22
N SER A 203 11.51 10.13 10.17
CA SER A 203 11.86 8.76 9.82
C SER A 203 13.07 8.31 10.64
N LYS A 204 13.10 7.05 11.07
CA LYS A 204 14.17 6.48 11.89
C LYS A 204 14.41 5.01 11.58
N ILE A 205 15.60 4.52 11.91
CA ILE A 205 16.03 3.14 11.68
C ILE A 205 16.79 2.61 12.88
N ALA A 206 16.54 1.37 13.27
CA ALA A 206 17.27 0.70 14.34
C ALA A 206 17.92 -0.60 13.88
N PHE A 207 19.01 -0.95 14.55
CA PHE A 207 19.82 -2.12 14.28
C PHE A 207 19.95 -2.99 15.53
N LEU A 208 19.85 -4.29 15.33
CA LEU A 208 20.30 -5.31 16.26
C LEU A 208 21.47 -6.06 15.63
N ALA A 209 22.65 -5.86 16.20
CA ALA A 209 23.85 -6.59 15.84
C ALA A 209 24.44 -7.31 17.06
N TRP A 210 25.21 -8.36 16.80
CA TRP A 210 25.94 -9.13 17.80
C TRP A 210 27.42 -9.19 17.46
N GLU A 211 28.22 -9.55 18.46
CA GLU A 211 29.69 -9.64 18.41
C GLU A 211 30.44 -8.31 18.24
N GLY A 212 29.79 -7.15 18.40
CA GLY A 212 30.50 -5.86 18.36
C GLY A 212 31.56 -5.69 19.45
N ASP A 213 32.72 -5.14 19.08
CA ASP A 213 33.86 -4.83 19.97
C ASP A 213 34.27 -3.35 19.91
N ALA A 214 34.08 -2.64 21.03
CA ALA A 214 34.51 -1.25 21.20
C ALA A 214 36.01 -1.01 20.91
N ASN A 215 36.85 -2.03 20.99
CA ASN A 215 38.30 -1.95 20.82
C ASN A 215 38.78 -2.33 19.42
N LEU A 216 37.92 -2.83 18.52
CA LEU A 216 38.31 -3.36 17.20
C LEU A 216 37.73 -2.58 16.00
N SER A 217 37.88 -1.26 16.03
CA SER A 217 37.30 -0.31 15.06
C SER A 217 37.90 -0.29 13.63
N ILE A 218 38.48 -1.38 13.12
CA ILE A 218 39.22 -1.35 11.84
C ILE A 218 38.26 -1.60 10.68
N GLY A 219 37.98 -0.56 9.90
CA GLY A 219 37.11 -0.67 8.72
C GLY A 219 35.63 -0.88 9.05
N GLU A 220 35.24 -0.66 10.31
CA GLU A 220 33.88 -0.82 10.79
C GLU A 220 33.03 0.40 10.50
N GLU A 221 32.25 0.33 9.44
CA GLU A 221 31.39 1.43 9.01
C GLU A 221 29.96 0.93 8.80
N LEU A 222 29.00 1.72 9.29
CA LEU A 222 27.61 1.65 8.87
C LEU A 222 27.32 2.82 7.94
N ARG A 223 26.73 2.54 6.78
CA ARG A 223 26.34 3.54 5.79
C ARG A 223 24.88 3.37 5.40
N ILE A 224 24.18 4.49 5.28
CA ILE A 224 22.82 4.56 4.73
C ILE A 224 22.89 5.46 3.50
N ASN A 225 22.46 4.95 2.34
CA ASN A 225 22.56 5.65 1.06
C ASN A 225 23.99 6.17 0.80
N ASN A 226 25.00 5.32 1.06
CA ASN A 226 26.44 5.61 1.00
C ASN A 226 26.99 6.68 1.96
N LYS A 227 26.15 7.35 2.76
CA LYS A 227 26.59 8.29 3.80
C LYS A 227 26.95 7.53 5.08
N ILE A 228 28.08 7.85 5.70
CA ILE A 228 28.51 7.23 6.97
C ILE A 228 27.56 7.66 8.08
N VAL A 229 27.06 6.69 8.83
CA VAL A 229 26.28 6.91 10.05
C VAL A 229 27.23 7.09 11.22
N SER A 230 27.02 8.15 12.01
CA SER A 230 27.79 8.36 13.24
C SER A 230 27.06 9.29 14.20
N ASN A 231 27.31 9.11 15.50
CA ASN A 231 26.88 10.03 16.55
C ASN A 231 27.88 9.95 17.73
N ALA A 232 27.55 10.55 18.89
CA ALA A 232 28.44 10.56 20.05
C ALA A 232 28.64 9.18 20.69
N LEU A 233 27.65 8.28 20.56
CA LEU A 233 27.69 6.92 21.09
C LEU A 233 28.37 5.97 20.10
N ASN A 234 28.17 6.20 18.80
CA ASN A 234 28.61 5.36 17.69
C ASN A 234 29.54 6.15 16.75
N PRO A 235 30.88 6.08 16.96
CA PRO A 235 31.86 6.74 16.10
C PRO A 235 31.78 6.26 14.64
N PRO A 236 32.17 7.10 13.66
CA PRO A 236 32.04 6.79 12.23
C PRO A 236 32.84 5.57 11.75
N ASN A 237 33.84 5.14 12.52
CA ASN A 237 34.68 3.99 12.23
C ASN A 237 34.52 2.86 13.26
N ASN A 238 33.54 2.95 14.16
CA ASN A 238 33.21 1.89 15.11
C ASN A 238 31.71 1.91 15.42
N ALA A 239 30.91 1.50 14.44
CA ALA A 239 29.45 1.49 14.55
C ALA A 239 28.91 0.26 15.31
N PHE A 240 29.74 -0.76 15.57
CA PHE A 240 29.39 -2.02 16.25
C PHE A 240 30.25 -2.18 17.51
N ASN A 241 29.97 -1.35 18.51
CA ASN A 241 30.88 -1.08 19.62
C ASN A 241 30.32 -1.50 20.99
N GLY A 242 29.26 -2.30 21.01
CA GLY A 242 28.63 -2.77 22.24
C GLY A 242 27.80 -1.70 22.93
N THR A 243 27.04 -0.90 22.17
CA THR A 243 26.24 0.21 22.73
C THR A 243 24.74 0.03 22.62
N ASN A 244 24.02 0.82 23.41
CA ASN A 244 22.56 0.82 23.45
C ASN A 244 22.03 2.26 23.42
N THR A 245 21.58 2.70 22.24
CA THR A 245 21.02 4.05 22.07
C THR A 245 19.82 4.32 22.99
N TYR A 246 18.97 3.32 23.27
CA TYR A 246 17.75 3.50 24.08
C TYR A 246 18.04 3.80 25.56
N THR A 247 19.21 3.39 26.06
CA THR A 247 19.64 3.62 27.44
C THR A 247 20.84 4.57 27.55
N GLY A 248 21.49 4.87 26.43
CA GLY A 248 22.77 5.59 26.38
C GLY A 248 23.95 4.80 26.95
N SER A 249 23.81 3.47 27.07
CA SER A 249 24.83 2.62 27.67
C SER A 249 25.95 2.29 26.69
N THR A 250 27.18 2.24 27.20
CA THR A 250 28.37 1.69 26.53
C THR A 250 28.79 0.34 27.13
N GLU A 251 27.93 -0.25 27.96
CA GLU A 251 28.14 -1.55 28.61
C GLU A 251 27.10 -2.56 28.12
N LEU A 252 26.87 -2.62 26.79
CA LEU A 252 26.08 -3.66 26.15
C LEU A 252 27.03 -4.64 25.45
N TRP A 253 27.83 -5.37 26.23
CA TRP A 253 28.93 -6.17 25.69
C TRP A 253 28.48 -7.14 24.60
N ASN A 254 29.19 -7.11 23.46
CA ASN A 254 29.02 -8.00 22.31
C ASN A 254 27.66 -7.90 21.62
N MET A 255 26.96 -6.79 21.80
CA MET A 255 25.63 -6.56 21.26
C MET A 255 25.42 -5.06 21.02
N ASP A 256 24.88 -4.71 19.87
CA ASP A 256 24.52 -3.33 19.55
C ASP A 256 23.00 -3.23 19.42
N LEU A 257 22.44 -2.21 20.08
CA LEU A 257 21.02 -1.89 20.04
C LEU A 257 20.85 -0.40 19.78
N ASP A 258 21.04 -0.03 18.53
CA ASP A 258 21.18 1.37 18.12
C ASP A 258 20.06 1.87 17.24
N LEU A 259 19.74 3.14 17.42
CA LEU A 259 18.69 3.86 16.71
C LEU A 259 19.29 5.13 16.09
N TYR A 260 18.94 5.38 14.84
CA TYR A 260 19.39 6.55 14.09
C TYR A 260 18.20 7.25 13.45
N GLU A 261 18.21 8.59 13.51
CA GLU A 261 17.32 9.41 12.70
C GLU A 261 17.75 9.36 11.23
N LEU A 262 16.77 9.32 10.33
CA LEU A 262 17.02 9.18 8.89
C LEU A 262 17.06 10.50 8.13
N SER A 263 16.71 11.63 8.76
CA SER A 263 16.55 12.92 8.08
C SER A 263 17.76 13.37 7.25
N ASP A 264 18.98 12.99 7.66
CA ASP A 264 20.22 13.35 6.97
C ASP A 264 20.61 12.35 5.86
N PHE A 265 19.91 11.22 5.78
CA PHE A 265 20.23 10.07 4.93
C PHE A 265 19.25 9.87 3.78
N VAL A 266 18.05 10.45 3.88
CA VAL A 266 16.93 10.18 3.00
C VAL A 266 16.29 11.48 2.52
N GLU A 267 15.71 11.44 1.33
CA GLU A 267 14.97 12.56 0.76
C GLU A 267 13.48 12.19 0.59
N VAL A 268 12.63 13.20 0.43
CA VAL A 268 11.25 12.98 -0.02
C VAL A 268 11.29 12.29 -1.40
N ASP A 269 10.38 11.36 -1.62
CA ASP A 269 10.26 10.48 -2.79
C ASP A 269 11.27 9.33 -2.87
N ASP A 270 12.20 9.17 -1.92
CA ASP A 270 13.01 7.96 -1.85
C ASP A 270 12.11 6.72 -1.68
N THR A 271 12.33 5.71 -2.52
CA THR A 271 11.56 4.45 -2.56
C THR A 271 12.34 3.25 -2.03
N SER A 272 13.60 3.47 -1.67
CA SER A 272 14.48 2.43 -1.14
C SER A 272 15.59 3.05 -0.30
N LEU A 273 16.21 2.24 0.57
CA LEU A 273 17.39 2.59 1.35
C LEU A 273 18.46 1.51 1.17
N ASP A 274 19.65 1.95 0.77
CA ASP A 274 20.83 1.10 0.70
C ASP A 274 21.54 1.11 2.06
N ILE A 275 21.55 -0.04 2.72
CA ILE A 275 22.21 -0.23 4.02
C ILE A 275 23.48 -1.03 3.78
N LYS A 276 24.61 -0.40 4.00
CA LYS A 276 25.93 -1.01 3.79
C LYS A 276 26.70 -1.04 5.08
N MET A 277 27.21 -2.22 5.41
CA MET A 277 28.03 -2.46 6.59
C MET A 277 29.35 -3.07 6.18
N THR A 278 30.45 -2.61 6.78
CA THR A 278 31.79 -3.15 6.52
C THR A 278 32.52 -3.42 7.81
N THR A 279 33.52 -4.31 7.74
CA THR A 279 34.56 -4.54 8.74
C THR A 279 35.84 -4.94 8.01
N ALA A 280 37.00 -4.75 8.62
CA ALA A 280 38.26 -5.29 8.13
C ALA A 280 38.98 -6.16 9.17
N ALA A 281 38.39 -6.39 10.34
CA ALA A 281 38.99 -7.20 11.40
C ALA A 281 37.95 -7.90 12.29
N ASP A 282 36.90 -7.19 12.71
CA ASP A 282 35.92 -7.71 13.64
C ASP A 282 34.91 -8.65 12.97
N VAL A 283 34.34 -9.56 13.77
CA VAL A 283 33.18 -10.37 13.41
C VAL A 283 31.95 -9.63 13.87
N VAL A 284 31.05 -9.28 12.96
CA VAL A 284 29.75 -8.68 13.32
C VAL A 284 28.63 -9.51 12.74
N LEU A 285 27.59 -9.77 13.54
CA LEU A 285 26.43 -10.57 13.16
C LEU A 285 25.18 -9.70 13.16
N ILE A 286 24.60 -9.44 11.98
CA ILE A 286 23.41 -8.62 11.82
C ILE A 286 22.16 -9.50 11.89
N ASN A 287 21.24 -9.15 12.80
CA ASN A 287 20.04 -9.95 13.03
C ASN A 287 18.74 -9.25 12.61
N THR A 288 18.61 -7.96 12.92
CA THR A 288 17.36 -7.24 12.73
C THR A 288 17.61 -5.79 12.39
N ILE A 289 16.83 -5.28 11.44
CA ILE A 289 16.72 -3.85 11.12
C ILE A 289 15.25 -3.47 11.24
N VAL A 290 14.95 -2.39 11.96
CA VAL A 290 13.59 -1.87 12.09
C VAL A 290 13.54 -0.47 11.51
N LEU A 291 12.69 -0.27 10.52
CA LEU A 291 12.52 0.99 9.80
C LEU A 291 11.18 1.61 10.19
N SER A 292 11.15 2.90 10.51
CA SER A 292 9.94 3.72 10.58
C SER A 292 10.09 4.86 9.59
N VAL A 293 9.24 4.89 8.56
CA VAL A 293 9.23 5.94 7.54
C VAL A 293 7.82 6.46 7.33
N TYR A 294 7.71 7.78 7.16
CA TYR A 294 6.43 8.41 6.84
C TYR A 294 6.13 8.13 5.37
N SER A 295 5.31 7.11 5.11
CA SER A 295 4.96 6.62 3.77
C SER A 295 3.45 6.54 3.64
N VAL A 296 2.83 7.69 3.41
CA VAL A 296 1.38 7.86 3.46
C VAL A 296 0.82 8.45 2.17
N PHE A 297 -0.13 7.75 1.58
CA PHE A 297 -0.73 8.08 0.29
C PHE A 297 -2.26 7.83 0.35
N PRO A 298 -3.09 8.75 -0.17
CA PRO A 298 -4.46 8.43 -0.50
C PRO A 298 -4.53 7.42 -1.67
N ASP A 299 -5.73 6.93 -1.96
CA ASP A 299 -6.04 6.08 -3.13
C ASP A 299 -7.42 6.49 -3.67
N ALA A 300 -7.42 7.54 -4.49
CA ALA A 300 -8.58 8.17 -5.08
C ALA A 300 -9.16 7.31 -6.21
N THR A 301 -10.29 6.68 -5.94
CA THR A 301 -11.07 5.96 -6.96
C THR A 301 -12.33 6.76 -7.29
N THR A 302 -12.80 6.71 -8.54
CA THR A 302 -14.04 7.37 -8.95
C THR A 302 -15.05 6.41 -9.56
N PHE A 303 -16.34 6.72 -9.43
CA PHE A 303 -17.44 5.96 -10.02
C PHE A 303 -18.55 6.88 -10.48
N ILE A 304 -19.10 6.66 -11.67
CA ILE A 304 -20.34 7.33 -12.10
C ILE A 304 -21.53 6.53 -11.54
N ASN A 305 -22.35 7.15 -10.69
CA ASN A 305 -23.48 6.48 -10.05
C ASN A 305 -24.74 6.54 -10.94
N SER A 306 -25.08 7.73 -11.42
CA SER A 306 -26.27 7.95 -12.24
C SER A 306 -26.13 9.15 -13.16
N TYR A 307 -27.04 9.25 -14.15
CA TYR A 307 -27.17 10.44 -14.98
C TYR A 307 -28.63 10.76 -15.26
N GLN A 308 -28.90 12.04 -15.50
CA GLN A 308 -30.19 12.55 -15.96
C GLN A 308 -30.00 13.32 -17.27
N ASN A 309 -30.77 12.94 -18.30
CA ASN A 309 -30.80 13.64 -19.58
C ASN A 309 -32.06 14.52 -19.71
N TYR A 310 -31.97 15.52 -20.57
CA TYR A 310 -33.07 16.44 -20.85
C TYR A 310 -33.33 16.49 -22.35
N CYS A 311 -34.55 16.15 -22.75
CA CYS A 311 -34.92 16.11 -24.17
C CYS A 311 -34.73 17.48 -24.83
N TYR A 312 -34.23 17.45 -26.07
CA TYR A 312 -33.92 18.64 -26.87
C TYR A 312 -32.80 19.53 -26.29
N GLN A 313 -32.18 19.13 -25.18
CA GLN A 313 -31.03 19.81 -24.59
C GLN A 313 -29.77 18.97 -24.78
N GLN A 314 -28.64 19.66 -24.93
CA GLN A 314 -27.32 19.04 -25.00
C GLN A 314 -26.64 19.14 -23.64
N ILE A 315 -27.39 18.81 -22.58
CA ILE A 315 -26.89 18.81 -21.21
C ILE A 315 -27.18 17.45 -20.58
N VAL A 316 -26.31 17.06 -19.64
CA VAL A 316 -26.50 15.88 -18.80
C VAL A 316 -26.05 16.21 -17.40
N ASP A 317 -26.88 15.87 -16.41
CA ASP A 317 -26.48 15.91 -15.02
C ASP A 317 -25.88 14.56 -14.65
N ILE A 318 -24.69 14.57 -14.07
CA ILE A 318 -23.94 13.39 -13.67
C ILE A 318 -23.80 13.41 -12.15
N GLU A 319 -24.22 12.31 -11.52
CA GLU A 319 -23.91 12.02 -10.13
C GLU A 319 -22.74 11.02 -10.11
N TYR A 320 -21.67 11.38 -9.43
CA TYR A 320 -20.46 10.57 -9.34
C TYR A 320 -19.92 10.54 -7.91
N ILE A 321 -19.10 9.54 -7.61
CA ILE A 321 -18.52 9.28 -6.31
C ILE A 321 -17.01 9.38 -6.45
N VAL A 322 -16.37 10.04 -5.48
CA VAL A 322 -14.93 9.90 -5.25
C VAL A 322 -14.75 9.15 -3.93
N ALA A 323 -13.87 8.16 -3.90
CA ALA A 323 -13.63 7.31 -2.74
C ALA A 323 -12.14 7.20 -2.43
N ASN A 324 -11.82 6.96 -1.16
CA ASN A 324 -10.46 6.72 -0.68
C ASN A 324 -10.40 5.41 0.13
N TYR A 325 -10.72 4.30 -0.53
CA TYR A 325 -10.97 3.03 0.17
C TYR A 325 -9.70 2.30 0.61
N LYS A 326 -8.65 2.32 -0.20
CA LYS A 326 -7.39 1.62 0.13
C LYS A 326 -6.28 2.55 0.59
N GLY A 327 -6.47 3.87 0.49
CA GLY A 327 -5.49 4.85 0.92
C GLY A 327 -5.19 4.72 2.41
N ASN A 328 -3.95 5.00 2.78
CA ASN A 328 -3.52 5.06 4.18
C ASN A 328 -3.32 6.52 4.64
N HIS A 329 -3.82 7.47 3.85
CA HIS A 329 -3.89 8.90 4.14
C HIS A 329 -5.19 9.50 3.61
N PRO A 330 -5.77 10.53 4.25
CA PRO A 330 -6.90 11.27 3.67
C PRO A 330 -6.57 11.88 2.30
N LEU A 331 -7.53 11.81 1.37
CA LEU A 331 -7.49 12.55 0.11
C LEU A 331 -7.95 13.98 0.38
N LYS A 332 -7.11 14.96 0.05
CA LYS A 332 -7.37 16.36 0.40
C LYS A 332 -8.54 16.95 -0.39
N ALA A 333 -9.19 17.96 0.19
CA ALA A 333 -10.11 18.80 -0.56
C ALA A 333 -9.38 19.49 -1.73
N ASN A 334 -10.15 19.91 -2.72
CA ASN A 334 -9.69 20.45 -4.00
C ASN A 334 -8.86 19.46 -4.85
N THR A 335 -8.99 18.14 -4.63
CA THR A 335 -8.48 17.15 -5.59
C THR A 335 -9.27 17.30 -6.89
N PRO A 336 -8.59 17.49 -8.04
CA PRO A 336 -9.26 17.81 -9.29
C PRO A 336 -9.96 16.57 -9.88
N VAL A 337 -11.05 16.79 -10.60
CA VAL A 337 -11.80 15.76 -11.32
C VAL A 337 -12.08 16.25 -12.73
N ALA A 338 -11.72 15.46 -13.75
CA ALA A 338 -11.91 15.80 -15.15
C ALA A 338 -12.91 14.87 -15.85
N PHE A 339 -13.65 15.43 -16.80
CA PHE A 339 -14.67 14.74 -17.59
C PHE A 339 -14.29 14.73 -19.06
N TYR A 340 -14.30 13.56 -19.70
CA TYR A 340 -13.86 13.38 -21.09
C TYR A 340 -14.90 12.66 -21.95
N ILE A 341 -14.93 13.02 -23.23
CA ILE A 341 -15.61 12.25 -24.28
C ILE A 341 -14.65 12.15 -25.47
N ASP A 342 -14.44 10.93 -25.99
CA ASP A 342 -13.49 10.65 -27.09
C ASP A 342 -12.11 11.33 -26.85
N ASP A 343 -11.58 11.21 -25.64
CA ASP A 343 -10.32 11.81 -25.17
C ASP A 343 -10.27 13.35 -25.12
N GLU A 344 -11.37 14.05 -25.43
CA GLU A 344 -11.48 15.50 -25.35
C GLU A 344 -12.08 15.95 -24.02
N LEU A 345 -11.42 16.90 -23.37
CA LEU A 345 -11.86 17.49 -22.10
C LEU A 345 -13.19 18.25 -22.30
N ILE A 346 -14.17 17.92 -21.47
CA ILE A 346 -15.49 18.57 -21.44
C ILE A 346 -15.56 19.61 -20.33
N GLU A 347 -15.17 19.22 -19.12
CA GLU A 347 -15.24 20.06 -17.92
C GLU A 347 -14.26 19.55 -16.86
N THR A 348 -13.91 20.41 -15.92
CA THR A 348 -13.22 20.03 -14.68
C THR A 348 -13.97 20.54 -13.46
N THR A 349 -13.86 19.81 -12.36
CA THR A 349 -14.34 20.20 -11.04
C THR A 349 -13.32 19.77 -9.99
N GLU A 350 -13.67 19.87 -8.71
CA GLU A 350 -12.79 19.48 -7.61
C GLU A 350 -13.62 18.94 -6.44
N THR A 351 -13.02 18.07 -5.62
CA THR A 351 -13.64 17.60 -4.39
C THR A 351 -13.82 18.76 -3.40
N GLU A 352 -15.00 18.95 -2.81
CA GLU A 352 -15.25 20.07 -1.89
C GLU A 352 -14.69 19.86 -0.48
N GLU A 353 -14.47 18.60 -0.07
CA GLU A 353 -14.07 18.21 1.27
C GLU A 353 -12.98 17.14 1.26
N GLU A 354 -12.29 16.99 2.40
CA GLU A 354 -11.31 15.92 2.59
C GLU A 354 -12.02 14.57 2.72
N ILE A 355 -11.60 13.58 1.93
CA ILE A 355 -12.14 12.22 1.97
C ILE A 355 -11.21 11.35 2.80
N GLY A 356 -11.65 11.08 4.03
CA GLY A 356 -10.91 10.25 4.99
C GLY A 356 -10.67 8.82 4.51
N ILE A 357 -9.77 8.13 5.20
CA ILE A 357 -9.44 6.73 4.93
C ILE A 357 -10.70 5.86 5.04
N GLY A 358 -10.96 5.04 4.02
CA GLY A 358 -12.11 4.14 3.95
C GLY A 358 -13.44 4.86 3.70
N GLN A 359 -13.43 6.16 3.37
CA GLN A 359 -14.63 6.96 3.13
C GLN A 359 -14.83 7.26 1.63
N GLN A 360 -16.00 7.81 1.30
CA GLN A 360 -16.34 8.33 -0.02
C GLN A 360 -17.20 9.59 0.11
N ALA A 361 -17.22 10.40 -0.95
CA ALA A 361 -18.10 11.54 -1.10
C ALA A 361 -18.82 11.49 -2.46
N THR A 362 -20.05 12.01 -2.51
CA THR A 362 -20.88 12.05 -3.72
C THR A 362 -20.99 13.48 -4.22
N TYR A 363 -20.82 13.66 -5.51
CA TYR A 363 -20.78 14.94 -6.20
C TYR A 363 -21.73 14.94 -7.39
N ASN A 364 -22.13 16.14 -7.80
CA ASN A 364 -22.97 16.35 -8.97
C ASN A 364 -22.31 17.37 -9.89
N VAL A 365 -22.41 17.15 -11.20
CA VAL A 365 -21.98 18.12 -12.22
C VAL A 365 -22.98 18.15 -13.38
N THR A 366 -23.24 19.33 -13.91
CA THR A 366 -23.99 19.51 -15.16
C THR A 366 -23.01 19.73 -16.30
N LEU A 367 -22.97 18.80 -17.26
CA LEU A 367 -22.08 18.88 -18.42
C LEU A 367 -22.82 19.41 -19.63
N ASN A 368 -22.25 20.42 -20.30
CA ASN A 368 -22.71 20.89 -21.60
C ASN A 368 -22.01 20.11 -22.71
N ILE A 369 -22.75 19.26 -23.42
CA ILE A 369 -22.18 18.34 -24.41
C ILE A 369 -22.08 19.03 -25.79
N PRO A 370 -20.88 19.10 -26.39
CA PRO A 370 -20.75 19.59 -27.76
C PRO A 370 -21.49 18.69 -28.76
N LYS A 371 -22.29 19.31 -29.64
CA LYS A 371 -23.12 18.61 -30.65
C LYS A 371 -22.37 17.60 -31.53
N LYS A 372 -21.04 17.74 -31.68
CA LYS A 372 -20.20 16.82 -32.45
C LYS A 372 -20.17 15.40 -31.89
N PHE A 373 -20.38 15.22 -30.59
CA PHE A 373 -20.46 13.90 -29.95
C PHE A 373 -21.81 13.21 -30.19
N GLY A 374 -22.81 13.94 -30.72
CA GLY A 374 -24.13 13.41 -30.99
C GLY A 374 -24.95 13.28 -29.70
N TYR A 375 -25.67 12.17 -29.56
CA TYR A 375 -26.53 11.89 -28.40
C TYR A 375 -26.19 10.58 -27.69
N ARG A 376 -25.26 9.79 -28.22
CA ARG A 376 -24.69 8.62 -27.57
C ARG A 376 -23.18 8.72 -27.58
N PHE A 377 -22.58 8.55 -26.41
CA PHE A 377 -21.14 8.65 -26.21
C PHE A 377 -20.75 7.94 -24.91
N ASP A 378 -19.47 7.61 -24.80
CA ASP A 378 -18.89 7.12 -23.56
C ASP A 378 -18.30 8.32 -22.81
N LEU A 379 -18.81 8.57 -21.60
CA LEU A 379 -18.29 9.58 -20.69
C LEU A 379 -17.26 8.92 -19.78
N VAL A 380 -16.07 9.50 -19.69
CA VAL A 380 -15.03 9.09 -18.74
C VAL A 380 -14.91 10.17 -17.66
N VAL A 381 -14.90 9.76 -16.40
CA VAL A 381 -14.55 10.59 -15.24
C VAL A 381 -13.19 10.15 -14.73
N SER A 382 -12.31 11.10 -14.47
CA SER A 382 -10.98 10.87 -13.90
C SER A 382 -10.82 11.72 -12.64
N VAL A 383 -10.62 11.10 -11.48
CA VAL A 383 -10.20 11.81 -10.26
C VAL A 383 -8.68 11.99 -10.26
N ASP A 384 -8.21 13.01 -9.55
CA ASP A 384 -6.83 13.50 -9.60
C ASP A 384 -6.39 13.81 -11.04
N ASP A 385 -7.22 14.55 -11.77
CA ASP A 385 -6.87 15.00 -13.11
C ASP A 385 -7.27 16.46 -13.33
N THR A 386 -6.28 17.29 -13.63
CA THR A 386 -6.45 18.73 -13.92
C THR A 386 -6.96 19.00 -15.35
N GLY A 387 -7.36 17.98 -16.09
CA GLY A 387 -7.79 18.08 -17.48
C GLY A 387 -6.68 17.72 -18.48
N ASN A 388 -5.56 17.20 -18.01
CA ASN A 388 -4.36 16.88 -18.81
C ASN A 388 -3.95 15.40 -18.75
N LYS A 389 -4.75 14.54 -18.10
CA LYS A 389 -4.49 13.11 -17.90
C LYS A 389 -3.26 12.84 -17.05
N LYS A 390 -2.95 13.74 -16.11
CA LYS A 390 -1.86 13.58 -15.15
C LYS A 390 -2.34 13.89 -13.74
N GLY A 391 -2.08 12.92 -12.86
CA GLY A 391 -2.18 13.05 -11.42
C GLY A 391 -1.27 14.14 -10.85
N ILE A 392 -1.75 14.78 -9.78
CA ILE A 392 -0.98 15.72 -8.97
C ILE A 392 -0.86 15.26 -7.51
N VAL A 393 -1.66 14.28 -7.11
CA VAL A 393 -1.60 13.61 -5.82
C VAL A 393 -0.91 12.28 -6.04
N TYR A 394 0.11 11.95 -5.24
CA TYR A 394 0.66 10.60 -5.27
C TYR A 394 -0.25 9.65 -4.53
N GLU A 395 -0.53 8.52 -5.17
CA GLU A 395 -1.49 7.54 -4.68
C GLU A 395 -0.87 6.16 -4.50
N ILE A 396 -1.57 5.29 -3.78
CA ILE A 396 -1.17 3.88 -3.67
C ILE A 396 -1.26 3.19 -5.04
N ASP A 397 -2.27 3.53 -5.85
CA ASP A 397 -2.53 2.93 -7.15
C ASP A 397 -3.07 3.96 -8.15
N GLU A 398 -2.15 4.57 -8.90
CA GLU A 398 -2.38 5.59 -9.94
C GLU A 398 -3.20 5.08 -11.15
N GLU A 399 -3.51 3.78 -11.23
CA GLU A 399 -4.22 3.19 -12.36
C GLU A 399 -5.73 3.05 -12.11
N ASN A 400 -6.22 3.36 -10.90
CA ASN A 400 -7.63 3.15 -10.52
C ASN A 400 -8.50 4.43 -10.50
N ASN A 401 -7.94 5.55 -10.96
CA ASN A 401 -8.54 6.87 -10.89
C ASN A 401 -9.65 7.16 -11.92
N THR A 402 -10.00 6.20 -12.78
CA THR A 402 -10.93 6.43 -13.90
C THR A 402 -12.17 5.55 -13.87
N SER A 403 -13.29 6.11 -14.34
CA SER A 403 -14.56 5.39 -14.52
C SER A 403 -15.21 5.79 -15.83
N GLN A 404 -15.95 4.88 -16.44
CA GLN A 404 -16.65 5.12 -17.71
C GLN A 404 -18.13 4.74 -17.62
N MET A 405 -19.00 5.54 -18.24
CA MET A 405 -20.41 5.24 -18.42
C MET A 405 -20.89 5.58 -19.83
N HIS A 406 -21.72 4.70 -20.40
CA HIS A 406 -22.38 4.98 -21.68
C HIS A 406 -23.60 5.89 -21.47
N ILE A 407 -23.55 7.09 -22.04
CA ILE A 407 -24.62 8.08 -21.92
C ILE A 407 -25.47 8.08 -23.19
N ASN A 408 -26.79 8.09 -23.01
CA ASN A 408 -27.76 8.26 -24.09
C ASN A 408 -28.70 9.43 -23.78
N LEU A 409 -28.43 10.59 -24.40
CA LEU A 409 -29.20 11.83 -24.18
C LEU A 409 -30.66 11.75 -24.64
N VAL A 410 -31.04 10.73 -25.41
CA VAL A 410 -32.42 10.53 -25.88
C VAL A 410 -33.11 9.31 -25.27
N LYS A 411 -32.50 8.67 -24.27
CA LYS A 411 -33.02 7.46 -23.62
C LYS A 411 -34.48 7.63 -23.18
N ASP A 412 -34.75 8.74 -22.50
CA ASP A 412 -36.07 9.04 -21.92
C ASP A 412 -36.89 10.01 -22.77
N CYS A 413 -36.52 10.20 -24.05
CA CYS A 413 -37.24 11.09 -24.94
C CYS A 413 -38.38 10.39 -25.68
N PRO A 414 -39.61 10.93 -25.62
CA PRO A 414 -40.72 10.38 -26.37
C PRO A 414 -40.62 10.75 -27.85
N ILE A 415 -40.85 9.79 -28.74
CA ILE A 415 -41.11 10.09 -30.14
C ILE A 415 -42.55 10.60 -30.26
N GLN A 416 -42.72 11.76 -30.91
CA GLN A 416 -44.02 12.39 -31.14
C GLN A 416 -45.01 11.42 -31.79
N LYS A 417 -46.22 11.32 -31.23
CA LYS A 417 -47.26 10.40 -31.70
C LYS A 417 -48.36 11.05 -32.53
N GLY A 418 -48.37 12.38 -32.64
CA GLY A 418 -49.38 13.14 -33.37
C GLY A 418 -48.82 14.39 -34.02
N VAL A 419 -49.25 14.69 -35.24
CA VAL A 419 -48.94 15.92 -36.00
C VAL A 419 -50.25 16.61 -36.35
N SER A 420 -50.36 17.90 -36.07
CA SER A 420 -51.48 18.78 -36.40
C SER A 420 -50.96 19.94 -37.24
N ALA A 421 -50.95 19.79 -38.56
CA ALA A 421 -50.41 20.81 -39.47
C ALA A 421 -51.40 21.97 -39.69
N ASN A 422 -51.83 22.62 -38.60
CA ASN A 422 -52.76 23.76 -38.60
C ASN A 422 -52.03 25.12 -38.54
N PHE A 423 -50.69 25.12 -38.45
CA PHE A 423 -49.82 26.29 -38.37
C PHE A 423 -50.06 27.14 -37.12
N ASP A 424 -50.50 26.52 -36.02
CA ASP A 424 -50.67 27.18 -34.72
C ASP A 424 -49.35 27.27 -33.91
N GLY A 425 -48.26 26.68 -34.43
CA GLY A 425 -46.95 26.63 -33.79
C GLY A 425 -46.73 25.39 -32.92
N MET A 426 -47.73 24.52 -32.74
CA MET A 426 -47.66 23.31 -31.92
C MET A 426 -47.89 22.06 -32.75
N ASN A 427 -46.93 21.13 -32.71
CA ASN A 427 -47.00 19.84 -33.42
C ASN A 427 -47.27 19.97 -34.95
N ASP A 428 -46.90 21.10 -35.56
CA ASP A 428 -47.09 21.38 -37.00
C ASP A 428 -46.33 20.41 -37.92
N GLY A 429 -45.26 19.81 -37.40
CA GLY A 429 -44.48 18.80 -38.09
C GLY A 429 -44.06 17.69 -37.14
N PHE A 430 -43.59 16.58 -37.72
CA PHE A 430 -43.05 15.45 -36.99
C PHE A 430 -41.60 15.73 -36.57
N ASP A 431 -41.40 16.24 -35.36
CA ASP A 431 -40.10 16.64 -34.85
C ASP A 431 -39.28 15.45 -34.33
N LEU A 432 -38.20 15.14 -35.04
CA LEU A 432 -37.19 14.14 -34.70
C LEU A 432 -35.80 14.78 -34.51
N SER A 433 -35.71 16.10 -34.37
CA SER A 433 -34.44 16.84 -34.28
C SER A 433 -33.52 16.28 -33.19
N VAL A 434 -34.09 15.85 -32.06
CA VAL A 434 -33.33 15.28 -30.93
C VAL A 434 -32.57 13.99 -31.30
N TYR A 435 -33.10 13.20 -32.24
CA TYR A 435 -32.50 11.93 -32.67
C TYR A 435 -31.49 12.06 -33.80
N GLN A 436 -31.35 13.27 -34.39
CA GLN A 436 -30.45 13.56 -35.51
C GLN A 436 -30.50 12.47 -36.62
N PRO A 437 -31.67 12.21 -37.21
CA PRO A 437 -31.85 11.15 -38.20
C PRO A 437 -30.94 11.35 -39.44
N ASN A 438 -30.34 10.26 -39.89
CA ASN A 438 -29.61 10.15 -41.15
C ASN A 438 -30.57 9.92 -42.33
N GLU A 439 -31.68 9.24 -42.07
CA GLU A 439 -32.73 8.97 -43.05
C GLU A 439 -34.06 8.80 -42.32
N LEU A 440 -35.13 9.34 -42.87
CA LEU A 440 -36.51 9.10 -42.45
C LEU A 440 -37.32 8.63 -43.66
N ARG A 441 -38.13 7.59 -43.47
CA ARG A 441 -39.13 7.10 -44.42
C ARG A 441 -40.47 7.00 -43.71
N ILE A 442 -41.53 7.45 -44.37
CA ILE A 442 -42.90 7.37 -43.86
C ILE A 442 -43.76 6.61 -44.85
N TYR A 443 -44.58 5.70 -44.35
CA TYR A 443 -45.44 4.81 -45.09
C TYR A 443 -46.91 5.01 -44.70
N ASN A 444 -47.81 4.87 -45.66
CA ASN A 444 -49.24 4.79 -45.38
C ASN A 444 -49.63 3.40 -44.84
N ARG A 445 -50.91 3.22 -44.47
CA ARG A 445 -51.48 1.95 -43.98
C ARG A 445 -51.36 0.75 -44.93
N TYR A 446 -51.03 0.97 -46.19
CA TYR A 446 -50.85 -0.09 -47.20
C TYR A 446 -49.36 -0.41 -47.43
N GLY A 447 -48.45 0.17 -46.64
CA GLY A 447 -47.00 -0.01 -46.79
C GLY A 447 -46.39 0.76 -47.96
N THR A 448 -47.13 1.70 -48.56
CA THR A 448 -46.58 2.56 -49.62
C THR A 448 -45.79 3.72 -49.00
N GLU A 449 -44.54 3.92 -49.42
CA GLU A 449 -43.71 5.05 -48.98
C GLU A 449 -44.28 6.36 -49.52
N VAL A 450 -44.75 7.22 -48.60
CA VAL A 450 -45.37 8.52 -48.91
C VAL A 450 -44.42 9.69 -48.72
N PHE A 451 -43.37 9.55 -47.92
CA PHE A 451 -42.39 10.61 -47.69
C PHE A 451 -41.02 10.01 -47.37
N THR A 452 -39.95 10.70 -47.77
CA THR A 452 -38.58 10.35 -47.42
C THR A 452 -37.75 11.62 -47.27
N PHE A 453 -36.81 11.62 -46.32
CA PHE A 453 -35.86 12.71 -46.12
C PHE A 453 -34.52 12.14 -45.66
N GLY A 454 -33.43 12.72 -46.17
CA GLY A 454 -32.06 12.28 -45.82
C GLY A 454 -31.51 12.94 -44.56
N LYS A 455 -30.20 13.11 -44.53
CA LYS A 455 -29.49 13.75 -43.41
C LYS A 455 -29.97 15.18 -43.21
N GLY A 456 -30.19 15.58 -41.96
CA GLY A 456 -30.62 16.93 -41.59
C GLY A 456 -32.14 17.08 -41.45
N TYR A 457 -32.89 15.97 -41.40
CA TYR A 457 -34.29 16.03 -40.98
C TYR A 457 -34.40 16.53 -39.53
N THR A 458 -35.31 17.47 -39.32
CA THR A 458 -35.73 17.97 -38.02
C THR A 458 -37.23 17.76 -37.89
N ASN A 459 -38.03 18.50 -38.68
CA ASN A 459 -39.48 18.54 -38.59
C ASN A 459 -40.16 18.82 -39.96
N GLN A 460 -39.50 18.48 -41.08
CA GLN A 460 -39.96 18.85 -42.42
C GLN A 460 -41.27 18.15 -42.83
N TRP A 461 -41.62 17.03 -42.22
CA TRP A 461 -42.89 16.36 -42.54
C TRP A 461 -44.04 16.94 -41.72
N ALA A 462 -44.93 17.63 -42.41
CA ALA A 462 -46.16 18.25 -41.91
C ALA A 462 -47.41 17.56 -42.53
N GLY A 463 -47.30 16.28 -42.89
CA GLY A 463 -48.41 15.54 -43.50
C GLY A 463 -48.54 15.65 -45.01
N GLN A 464 -47.44 15.91 -45.72
CA GLN A 464 -47.38 15.93 -47.19
C GLN A 464 -46.75 14.65 -47.77
N ASP A 465 -47.07 14.33 -49.03
CA ASP A 465 -46.44 13.27 -49.82
C ASP A 465 -45.16 13.75 -50.52
N LYS A 466 -44.46 12.85 -51.24
CA LYS A 466 -43.23 13.15 -52.02
C LYS A 466 -43.40 14.26 -53.06
N ASN A 467 -44.61 14.54 -53.50
CA ASN A 467 -44.93 15.59 -54.48
C ASN A 467 -45.46 16.87 -53.79
N GLY A 468 -45.38 16.95 -52.46
CA GLY A 468 -45.90 18.07 -51.67
C GLY A 468 -47.42 18.09 -51.56
N ARG A 469 -48.14 17.03 -51.97
CA ARG A 469 -49.60 16.96 -51.85
C ARG A 469 -49.96 16.54 -50.45
N GLU A 470 -51.02 17.14 -49.90
CA GLU A 470 -51.43 16.79 -48.55
C GLU A 470 -51.97 15.36 -48.47
N LEU A 471 -51.58 14.66 -47.41
CA LEU A 471 -52.04 13.34 -47.08
C LEU A 471 -53.36 13.40 -46.28
N PRO A 472 -54.24 12.39 -46.38
CA PRO A 472 -55.45 12.33 -45.56
C PRO A 472 -55.13 12.11 -44.07
N THR A 473 -56.04 12.52 -43.19
CA THR A 473 -55.99 12.18 -41.75
C THR A 473 -55.88 10.68 -41.56
N GLY A 474 -54.96 10.24 -40.69
CA GLY A 474 -54.76 8.82 -40.43
C GLY A 474 -53.43 8.49 -39.79
N THR A 475 -53.22 7.19 -39.55
CA THR A 475 -51.97 6.66 -39.02
C THR A 475 -50.97 6.43 -40.13
N TYR A 476 -49.78 6.97 -39.95
CA TYR A 476 -48.62 6.78 -40.79
C TYR A 476 -47.54 6.03 -40.00
N TYR A 477 -46.82 5.15 -40.67
CA TYR A 477 -45.74 4.38 -40.06
C TYR A 477 -44.42 5.00 -40.47
N TYR A 478 -43.53 5.23 -39.51
CA TYR A 478 -42.20 5.75 -39.80
C TYR A 478 -41.13 4.68 -39.60
N VAL A 479 -40.07 4.81 -40.36
CA VAL A 479 -38.77 4.20 -40.08
C VAL A 479 -37.73 5.29 -40.23
N PHE A 480 -36.96 5.57 -39.20
CA PHE A 480 -35.81 6.47 -39.32
C PHE A 480 -34.55 5.82 -38.78
N THR A 481 -33.43 6.09 -39.43
CA THR A 481 -32.12 5.62 -39.03
C THR A 481 -31.32 6.78 -38.46
N THR A 482 -30.52 6.48 -37.45
CA THR A 482 -29.58 7.42 -36.86
C THR A 482 -28.15 6.89 -37.05
N ARG A 483 -27.15 7.48 -36.38
CA ARG A 483 -25.80 6.90 -36.35
C ARG A 483 -25.74 5.56 -35.62
N PHE A 484 -26.66 5.32 -34.68
CA PHE A 484 -26.54 4.22 -33.71
C PHE A 484 -27.64 3.17 -33.84
N GLU A 485 -28.84 3.55 -34.28
CA GLU A 485 -29.99 2.67 -34.25
C GLU A 485 -31.02 2.99 -35.36
N THR A 486 -31.96 2.07 -35.54
CA THR A 486 -33.12 2.27 -36.41
C THR A 486 -34.36 2.26 -35.56
N PHE A 487 -35.13 3.33 -35.64
CA PHE A 487 -36.42 3.45 -34.98
C PHE A 487 -37.54 3.17 -35.97
N SER A 488 -38.59 2.52 -35.49
CA SER A 488 -39.84 2.38 -36.23
C SER A 488 -41.02 2.56 -35.30
N GLY A 489 -42.15 2.97 -35.85
CA GLY A 489 -43.33 3.24 -35.06
C GLY A 489 -44.43 3.86 -35.91
N TYR A 490 -45.31 4.60 -35.25
CA TYR A 490 -46.41 5.29 -35.90
C TYR A 490 -46.53 6.74 -35.42
N VAL A 491 -47.06 7.58 -36.29
CA VAL A 491 -47.46 8.95 -36.01
C VAL A 491 -48.86 9.17 -36.60
N TYR A 492 -49.74 9.83 -35.86
CA TYR A 492 -51.09 10.13 -36.30
C TYR A 492 -51.15 11.54 -36.90
N LEU A 493 -51.54 11.66 -38.16
CA LEU A 493 -51.76 12.96 -38.80
C LEU A 493 -53.20 13.39 -38.57
N ILE A 494 -53.38 14.51 -37.89
CA ILE A 494 -54.66 15.19 -37.66
C ILE A 494 -54.76 16.35 -38.65
N LYS A 495 -55.91 16.47 -39.31
CA LYS A 495 -56.30 17.72 -39.95
C LYS A 495 -57.49 18.26 -39.20
N GLU A 496 -57.33 19.43 -38.62
CA GLU A 496 -58.47 20.22 -38.20
C GLU A 496 -59.10 20.83 -39.46
N LEU A 497 -60.43 20.75 -39.55
CA LEU A 497 -61.21 21.33 -40.65
C LEU A 497 -61.50 22.80 -40.40
#